data_AF-A0A919AL50-F1
#
_entry.id   AF-A0A919AL50-F1
#
_cell.length_a   1.000
_cell.length_b   1.000
_cell.length_c   1.000
_cell.angle_alpha   90.00
_cell.angle_beta   90.00
_cell.angle_gamma   90.00
#
_symmetry.space_group_name_H-M   'P 1'
#
loop_
_entity.id
_entity.type
_entity.pdbx_description
1 polymer ?
#
loop_
_entity_poly.entity_id
_entity_poly.type
_entity_poly.pdbx_seq_one_letter_code
_entity_poly.pdbx_strand_id
1 'polypeptide(L)'
;MPATPQHPAPAPPLADAAANSGSGSTDVELYREKFRRRLPDSLVELRGPAEGVVEPPTTVVWSGLRAFDLANERQRMSLYRTVLAEGMRKDLCALLNRDILLRSWPTLRILVSTTVRGVWEDRFPELRALADVPPARPPARRRRTHQGPAAA
;
A
#
# COMPACT_ATOMS: atom_id res chain seq x y z
N MET A 1 10.53 67.06 -38.80
CA MET A 1 9.90 66.40 -37.65
C MET A 1 10.39 64.96 -37.60
N PRO A 2 11.24 64.61 -36.63
CA PRO A 2 11.94 63.33 -36.56
C PRO A 2 11.11 62.25 -35.83
N ALA A 3 11.20 60.99 -36.27
CA ALA A 3 10.78 59.83 -35.50
C ALA A 3 12.02 59.20 -34.86
N THR A 4 12.08 59.26 -33.54
CA THR A 4 13.14 58.72 -32.67
C THR A 4 13.23 57.19 -32.77
N PRO A 5 14.44 56.59 -32.83
CA PRO A 5 14.60 55.13 -32.75
C PRO A 5 14.44 54.64 -31.29
N GLN A 6 13.65 53.59 -31.10
CA GLN A 6 13.40 52.95 -29.80
C GLN A 6 14.42 51.83 -29.57
N HIS A 7 15.18 51.94 -28.47
CA HIS A 7 16.10 50.95 -27.91
C HIS A 7 15.43 49.58 -27.65
N PRO A 8 16.11 48.44 -27.85
CA PRO A 8 15.68 47.15 -27.30
C PRO A 8 15.99 47.04 -25.80
N ALA A 9 15.08 46.36 -25.08
CA ALA A 9 15.11 46.11 -23.63
C ALA A 9 16.25 45.15 -23.20
N PRO A 10 16.76 45.27 -21.96
CA PRO A 10 17.82 44.38 -21.45
C PRO A 10 17.29 42.98 -21.11
N ALA A 11 18.10 41.96 -21.41
CA ALA A 11 17.88 40.58 -21.00
C ALA A 11 17.84 40.45 -19.46
N PRO A 12 17.01 39.56 -18.89
CA PRO A 12 17.04 39.29 -17.46
C PRO A 12 18.37 38.60 -17.07
N PRO A 13 18.92 38.91 -15.88
CA PRO A 13 20.15 38.30 -15.41
C PRO A 13 19.94 36.81 -15.11
N LEU A 14 20.97 36.01 -15.39
CA LEU A 14 21.16 34.69 -14.79
C LEU A 14 21.12 34.86 -13.26
N ALA A 15 19.96 34.59 -12.66
CA ALA A 15 19.79 34.51 -11.22
C ALA A 15 19.99 33.05 -10.81
N ASP A 16 21.04 32.84 -10.03
CA ASP A 16 21.35 31.71 -9.14
C ASP A 16 20.54 30.42 -9.29
N ALA A 17 21.26 29.39 -9.73
CA ALA A 17 20.93 28.00 -9.48
C ALA A 17 21.03 27.70 -7.97
N ALA A 18 19.97 28.05 -7.22
CA ALA A 18 19.87 27.73 -5.80
C ALA A 18 18.41 27.51 -5.36
N ALA A 19 17.67 26.66 -6.07
CA ALA A 19 16.39 26.15 -5.57
C ALA A 19 15.94 24.89 -6.33
N ASN A 20 16.66 23.77 -6.21
CA ASN A 20 16.02 22.48 -6.50
C ASN A 20 16.49 21.39 -5.55
N SER A 21 16.11 21.52 -4.28
CA SER A 21 16.21 20.41 -3.32
C SER A 21 14.90 20.18 -2.53
N GLY A 22 13.81 20.88 -2.88
CA GLY A 22 12.52 20.77 -2.19
C GLY A 22 11.46 19.89 -2.88
N SER A 23 11.67 19.48 -4.13
CA SER A 23 10.62 18.80 -4.91
C SER A 23 10.33 17.38 -4.41
N GLY A 24 11.37 16.60 -4.09
CA GLY A 24 11.18 15.21 -3.62
C GLY A 24 10.54 15.09 -2.24
N SER A 25 10.81 16.01 -1.31
CA SER A 25 10.24 15.95 0.04
C SER A 25 8.78 16.40 0.07
N THR A 26 8.42 17.39 -0.76
CA THR A 26 7.04 17.89 -0.85
C THR A 26 6.14 16.90 -1.59
N ASP A 27 6.65 16.25 -2.64
CA ASP A 27 5.94 15.17 -3.36
C ASP A 27 5.65 13.96 -2.47
N VAL A 28 6.63 13.54 -1.65
CA VAL A 28 6.45 12.44 -0.69
C VAL A 28 5.41 12.77 0.37
N GLU A 29 5.38 13.99 0.91
CA GLU A 29 4.40 14.38 1.92
C GLU A 29 2.98 14.49 1.32
N LEU A 30 2.84 15.06 0.11
CA LEU A 30 1.57 15.08 -0.62
C LEU A 30 1.06 13.66 -0.92
N TYR A 31 1.97 12.77 -1.33
CA TYR A 31 1.66 11.36 -1.54
C TYR A 31 1.23 10.69 -0.23
N ARG A 32 1.95 10.93 0.88
CA ARG A 32 1.60 10.43 2.23
C ARG A 32 0.21 10.90 2.68
N GLU A 33 -0.09 12.18 2.48
CA GLU A 33 -1.36 12.78 2.85
C GLU A 33 -2.53 12.21 2.03
N LYS A 34 -2.31 11.98 0.73
CA LYS A 34 -3.28 11.30 -0.14
C LYS A 34 -3.66 9.92 0.41
N PHE A 35 -2.71 9.15 0.93
CA PHE A 35 -2.99 7.88 1.58
C PHE A 35 -3.72 8.06 2.91
N ARG A 36 -3.29 9.01 3.74
CA ARG A 36 -3.89 9.26 5.06
C ARG A 36 -5.37 9.62 4.94
N ARG A 37 -5.76 10.43 3.96
CA ARG A 37 -7.16 10.83 3.69
C ARG A 37 -8.08 9.65 3.33
N ARG A 38 -7.52 8.53 2.85
CA ARG A 38 -8.27 7.34 2.44
C ARG A 38 -8.43 6.31 3.56
N LEU A 39 -7.65 6.41 4.64
CA LEU A 39 -7.74 5.47 5.76
C LEU A 39 -9.08 5.60 6.49
N PRO A 40 -9.63 4.49 7.02
CA PRO A 40 -10.72 4.54 7.98
C PRO A 40 -10.28 5.19 9.29
N ASP A 41 -11.24 5.55 10.13
CA ASP A 41 -10.96 6.14 11.44
C ASP A 41 -10.53 5.10 12.46
N SER A 42 -10.99 3.85 12.30
CA SER A 42 -10.59 2.72 13.14
C SER A 42 -10.48 1.42 12.34
N LEU A 43 -9.61 0.51 12.80
CA LEU A 43 -9.55 -0.86 12.29
C LEU A 43 -10.88 -1.61 12.49
N VAL A 44 -11.73 -1.20 13.43
CA VAL A 44 -13.06 -1.81 13.66
C VAL A 44 -14.01 -1.63 12.47
N GLU A 45 -13.76 -0.64 11.60
CA GLU A 45 -14.52 -0.43 10.37
C GLU A 45 -14.15 -1.43 9.26
N LEU A 46 -13.05 -2.16 9.42
CA LEU A 46 -12.61 -3.21 8.49
C LEU A 46 -13.46 -4.47 8.67
N ARG A 47 -14.64 -4.46 8.06
CA ARG A 47 -15.68 -5.50 8.14
C ARG A 47 -15.71 -6.39 6.90
N GLY A 48 -14.63 -6.38 6.12
CA GLY A 48 -14.51 -7.23 4.95
C GLY A 48 -14.61 -8.72 5.30
N PRO A 49 -14.95 -9.55 4.30
CA PRO A 49 -15.10 -10.98 4.47
C PRO A 49 -13.79 -11.62 4.96
N ALA A 50 -13.91 -12.53 5.92
CA ALA A 50 -12.78 -13.27 6.46
C ALA A 50 -12.43 -14.50 5.60
N GLU A 51 -13.45 -15.10 4.99
CA GLU A 51 -13.37 -16.31 4.19
C GLU A 51 -14.33 -16.17 2.99
N GLY A 52 -14.17 -17.06 2.00
CA GLY A 52 -14.97 -17.06 0.78
C GLY A 52 -14.29 -16.34 -0.39
N VAL A 53 -15.02 -16.21 -1.48
CA VAL A 53 -14.53 -15.62 -2.73
C VAL A 53 -14.97 -14.16 -2.80
N VAL A 54 -14.00 -13.27 -2.94
CA VAL A 54 -14.23 -11.83 -3.07
C VAL A 54 -14.02 -11.41 -4.50
N GLU A 55 -15.02 -10.78 -5.09
CA GLU A 55 -14.90 -10.14 -6.39
C GLU A 55 -14.67 -8.64 -6.19
N PRO A 56 -13.43 -8.14 -6.27
CA PRO A 56 -13.18 -6.72 -6.12
C PRO A 56 -13.82 -5.93 -7.28
N PRO A 57 -14.25 -4.67 -7.05
CA PRO A 57 -14.80 -3.82 -8.09
C PRO A 57 -13.82 -3.66 -9.26
N THR A 58 -14.33 -3.55 -10.48
CA THR A 58 -13.53 -3.49 -11.73
C THR A 58 -12.45 -2.40 -11.73
N THR A 59 -12.63 -1.34 -10.94
CA THR A 59 -11.67 -0.24 -10.75
C THR A 59 -10.37 -0.68 -10.04
N VAL A 60 -10.37 -1.83 -9.36
CA VAL A 60 -9.25 -2.41 -8.59
C VAL A 60 -8.60 -3.60 -9.35
N VAL A 61 -9.07 -3.94 -10.55
CA VAL A 61 -8.67 -5.15 -11.27
C VAL A 61 -7.48 -4.88 -12.19
N TRP A 62 -6.28 -5.21 -11.73
CA TRP A 62 -5.02 -5.08 -12.51
C TRP A 62 -4.67 -6.30 -13.39
N SER A 63 -5.47 -7.37 -13.43
CA SER A 63 -5.01 -8.63 -14.08
C SER A 63 -6.08 -9.53 -14.69
N GLY A 64 -7.35 -9.12 -14.76
CA GLY A 64 -8.42 -9.99 -15.28
C GLY A 64 -8.86 -11.13 -14.36
N LEU A 65 -8.25 -11.28 -13.17
CA LEU A 65 -8.78 -12.10 -12.08
C LEU A 65 -10.02 -11.41 -11.49
N ARG A 66 -11.18 -12.04 -11.66
CA ARG A 66 -12.46 -11.52 -11.16
C ARG A 66 -12.75 -11.92 -9.71
N ALA A 67 -12.10 -12.97 -9.23
CA ALA A 67 -12.41 -13.63 -7.97
C ALA A 67 -11.11 -13.94 -7.21
N PHE A 68 -11.04 -13.51 -5.95
CA PHE A 68 -9.98 -13.85 -5.01
C PHE A 68 -10.53 -14.78 -3.95
N ASP A 69 -10.03 -16.01 -3.92
CA ASP A 69 -10.38 -16.95 -2.86
C ASP A 69 -9.58 -16.62 -1.59
N LEU A 70 -10.27 -16.17 -0.54
CA LEU A 70 -9.65 -15.85 0.76
C LEU A 70 -9.19 -17.09 1.53
N ALA A 71 -9.66 -18.29 1.16
CA ALA A 71 -9.13 -19.55 1.68
C ALA A 71 -7.71 -19.81 1.15
N ASN A 72 -7.38 -19.28 -0.04
CA ASN A 72 -6.05 -19.36 -0.62
C ASN A 72 -5.16 -18.22 -0.09
N GLU A 73 -4.19 -18.56 0.76
CA GLU A 73 -3.29 -17.58 1.37
C GLU A 73 -2.60 -16.67 0.35
N ARG A 74 -2.14 -17.21 -0.79
CA ARG A 74 -1.48 -16.40 -1.83
C ARG A 74 -2.44 -15.38 -2.44
N GLN A 75 -3.68 -15.78 -2.73
CA GLN A 75 -4.69 -14.88 -3.30
C GLN A 75 -5.12 -13.83 -2.27
N ARG A 76 -5.36 -14.23 -1.03
CA ARG A 76 -5.65 -13.32 0.09
C ARG A 76 -4.56 -12.28 0.28
N MET A 77 -3.28 -12.69 0.29
CA MET A 77 -2.15 -11.75 0.42
C MET A 77 -2.09 -10.77 -0.76
N SER A 78 -2.31 -11.26 -1.99
CA SER A 78 -2.34 -10.40 -3.17
C SER A 78 -3.47 -9.37 -3.09
N LEU A 79 -4.69 -9.79 -2.71
CA LEU A 79 -5.83 -8.88 -2.53
C LEU A 79 -5.50 -7.80 -1.48
N TYR A 80 -5.02 -8.22 -0.30
CA TYR A 80 -4.72 -7.28 0.79
C TYR A 80 -3.63 -6.29 0.39
N ARG A 81 -2.57 -6.76 -0.27
CA ARG A 81 -1.50 -5.87 -0.77
C ARG A 81 -2.04 -4.84 -1.75
N THR A 82 -2.87 -5.26 -2.71
CA THR A 82 -3.46 -4.35 -3.71
C THR A 82 -4.39 -3.35 -3.05
N VAL A 83 -5.27 -3.79 -2.15
CA VAL A 83 -6.21 -2.91 -1.45
C VAL A 83 -5.48 -1.92 -0.54
N LEU A 84 -4.38 -2.30 0.10
CA LEU A 84 -3.54 -1.39 0.88
C LEU A 84 -2.83 -0.32 0.01
N ALA A 85 -2.47 -0.67 -1.23
CA ALA A 85 -1.76 0.22 -2.15
C ALA A 85 -2.68 1.14 -2.96
N GLU A 86 -3.83 0.64 -3.40
CA GLU A 86 -4.71 1.31 -4.36
C GLU A 86 -6.11 1.63 -3.80
N GLY A 87 -6.51 0.95 -2.73
CA GLY A 87 -7.88 1.02 -2.20
C GLY A 87 -8.25 2.41 -1.66
N MET A 88 -9.49 2.81 -1.90
CA MET A 88 -10.12 3.95 -1.23
C MET A 88 -10.78 3.49 0.07
N ARG A 89 -11.18 4.42 0.96
CA ARG A 89 -11.82 4.10 2.26
C ARG A 89 -12.90 3.02 2.15
N LYS A 90 -13.79 3.12 1.17
CA LYS A 90 -14.86 2.15 0.95
C LYS A 90 -14.33 0.75 0.65
N ASP A 91 -13.31 0.65 -0.22
CA ASP A 91 -12.66 -0.60 -0.57
C ASP A 91 -11.91 -1.20 0.61
N LEU A 92 -11.21 -0.36 1.38
CA LEU A 92 -10.54 -0.78 2.62
C LEU A 92 -11.54 -1.42 3.58
N CYS A 93 -12.65 -0.74 3.88
CA CYS A 93 -13.65 -1.24 4.83
C CYS A 93 -14.41 -2.48 4.30
N ALA A 94 -14.61 -2.58 2.99
CA ALA A 94 -15.36 -3.67 2.36
C ALA A 94 -14.53 -4.93 2.10
N LEU A 95 -13.22 -4.80 1.86
CA LEU A 95 -12.37 -5.90 1.41
C LEU A 95 -11.37 -6.36 2.48
N LEU A 96 -11.01 -5.50 3.43
CA LEU A 96 -10.11 -5.86 4.52
C LEU A 96 -10.91 -6.27 5.75
N ASN A 97 -10.44 -7.32 6.41
CA ASN A 97 -10.91 -7.76 7.70
C ASN A 97 -9.85 -7.41 8.76
N ARG A 98 -10.28 -6.80 9.87
CA ARG A 98 -9.41 -6.40 10.98
C ARG A 98 -8.51 -7.54 11.45
N ASP A 99 -9.09 -8.67 11.82
CA ASP A 99 -8.39 -9.78 12.46
C ASP A 99 -7.37 -10.42 11.52
N ILE A 100 -7.73 -10.54 10.24
CA ILE A 100 -6.81 -11.05 9.21
C ILE A 100 -5.70 -10.06 8.94
N LEU A 101 -6.01 -8.77 8.85
CA LEU A 101 -5.02 -7.72 8.64
C LEU A 101 -3.98 -7.74 9.76
N LEU A 102 -4.42 -7.78 11.02
CA LEU A 102 -3.52 -7.86 12.18
C LEU A 102 -2.62 -9.10 12.09
N ARG A 103 -3.18 -10.30 11.87
CA ARG A 103 -2.38 -11.54 11.74
C ARG A 103 -1.39 -11.52 10.57
N SER A 104 -1.76 -10.88 9.47
CA SER A 104 -1.00 -10.88 8.21
C SER A 104 -0.03 -9.71 8.11
N TRP A 105 -0.18 -8.68 8.94
CA TRP A 105 0.57 -7.44 8.88
C TRP A 105 2.10 -7.62 8.93
N PRO A 106 2.69 -8.50 9.76
CA PRO A 106 4.15 -8.72 9.77
C PRO A 106 4.72 -9.18 8.43
N THR A 107 3.92 -9.89 7.62
CA THR A 107 4.29 -10.28 6.25
C THR A 107 3.96 -9.17 5.26
N LEU A 108 2.75 -8.59 5.33
CA LEU A 108 2.28 -7.56 4.39
C LEU A 108 3.14 -6.29 4.44
N ARG A 109 3.60 -5.88 5.62
CA ARG A 109 4.44 -4.69 5.81
C ARG A 109 5.75 -4.71 5.01
N ILE A 110 6.24 -5.90 4.66
CA ILE A 110 7.46 -6.11 3.88
C ILE A 110 7.16 -6.01 2.37
N LEU A 111 5.90 -6.25 1.99
CA LEU A 111 5.43 -6.29 0.61
C LEU A 111 4.84 -4.96 0.12
N VAL A 112 4.58 -4.01 1.02
CA VAL A 112 4.07 -2.67 0.72
C VAL A 112 5.18 -1.61 0.81
N SER A 113 4.97 -0.46 0.16
CA SER A 113 5.95 0.62 0.20
C SER A 113 6.12 1.20 1.61
N THR A 114 7.30 1.78 1.87
CA THR A 114 7.61 2.42 3.16
C THR A 114 6.60 3.52 3.51
N THR A 115 6.12 4.27 2.52
CA THR A 115 5.11 5.31 2.72
C THR A 115 3.77 4.71 3.17
N VAL A 116 3.25 3.70 2.47
CA VAL A 116 1.99 3.04 2.86
C VAL A 116 2.11 2.48 4.28
N ARG A 117 3.16 1.71 4.54
CA ARG A 117 3.48 1.17 5.87
C ARG A 117 3.50 2.27 6.94
N GLY A 118 4.21 3.36 6.69
CA GLY A 118 4.36 4.47 7.63
C GLY A 118 3.08 5.28 7.85
N VAL A 119 2.13 5.28 6.90
CA VAL A 119 0.81 5.91 7.09
C VAL A 119 -0.11 5.02 7.92
N TRP A 120 -0.08 3.72 7.68
CA TRP A 120 -0.90 2.75 8.42
C TRP A 120 -0.44 2.59 9.87
N GLU A 121 0.86 2.49 10.14
CA GLU A 121 1.41 2.39 11.52
C GLU A 121 1.31 3.70 12.33
N ASP A 122 1.17 4.83 11.64
CA ASP A 122 0.97 6.16 12.26
C ASP A 122 -0.50 6.32 12.67
N ARG A 123 -1.43 5.81 11.84
CA ARG A 123 -2.87 5.85 12.14
C ARG A 123 -3.32 4.78 13.13
N PHE A 124 -2.73 3.58 13.07
CA PHE A 124 -3.15 2.40 13.82
C PHE A 124 -2.00 1.86 14.69
N PRO A 125 -1.94 2.24 15.97
CA PRO A 125 -0.92 1.78 16.91
C PRO A 125 -0.84 0.26 17.04
N GLU A 126 -1.96 -0.46 16.85
CA GLU A 126 -2.00 -1.93 16.90
C GLU A 126 -1.13 -2.56 15.81
N LEU A 127 -1.09 -1.97 14.61
CA LEU A 127 -0.25 -2.46 13.51
C LEU A 127 1.23 -2.17 13.76
N ARG A 128 1.54 -1.06 14.43
CA ARG A 128 2.89 -0.73 14.86
C ARG A 128 3.39 -1.69 15.95
N ALA A 129 2.54 -2.02 16.93
CA ALA A 129 2.88 -2.98 17.98
C ALA A 129 3.24 -4.36 17.41
N LEU A 130 2.52 -4.81 16.37
CA LEU A 130 2.81 -6.08 15.69
C LEU A 130 4.06 -6.06 14.83
N ALA A 131 4.54 -4.87 14.43
CA ALA A 131 5.79 -4.72 13.71
C ALA A 131 7.02 -4.89 14.60
N ASP A 132 6.88 -4.54 15.88
CA ASP A 132 7.94 -4.62 16.88
C ASP A 132 8.15 -6.06 17.36
N VAL A 133 7.12 -6.90 17.25
CA VAL A 133 7.23 -8.33 17.49
C VAL A 133 8.03 -8.97 16.33
N PRO A 134 9.27 -9.46 16.56
CA PRO A 134 10.03 -10.10 15.51
C PRO A 134 9.24 -11.31 15.00
N PRO A 135 9.17 -11.54 13.67
CA PRO A 135 8.43 -12.69 13.14
C PRO A 135 8.99 -13.94 13.79
N ALA A 136 8.15 -14.63 14.58
CA ALA A 136 8.51 -15.91 15.16
C ALA A 136 9.03 -16.78 14.02
N ARG A 137 10.30 -17.21 14.17
CA ARG A 137 11.07 -17.99 13.21
C ARG A 137 10.12 -18.97 12.50
N PRO A 138 10.02 -18.96 11.16
CA PRO A 138 9.03 -19.78 10.46
C PRO A 138 9.22 -21.24 10.89
N PRO A 139 8.14 -22.00 11.19
CA PRO A 139 8.28 -23.40 11.53
C PRO A 139 9.04 -24.07 10.39
N ALA A 140 10.18 -24.66 10.73
CA ALA A 140 11.03 -25.37 9.78
C ALA A 140 10.12 -26.25 8.92
N ARG A 141 10.16 -26.03 7.59
CA ARG A 141 9.38 -26.80 6.62
C ARG A 141 9.49 -28.27 7.00
N ARG A 142 8.41 -28.85 7.54
CA ARG A 142 8.34 -30.30 7.72
C ARG A 142 8.45 -30.87 6.32
N ARG A 143 9.60 -31.46 6.02
CA ARG A 143 9.81 -32.27 4.82
C ARG A 143 8.68 -33.29 4.84
N ARG A 144 7.71 -33.14 3.94
CA ARG A 144 6.78 -34.21 3.60
C ARG A 144 7.65 -35.35 3.07
N THR A 145 8.00 -36.29 3.95
CA THR A 145 8.45 -37.61 3.54
C THR A 145 7.30 -38.21 2.75
N HIS A 146 7.53 -38.34 1.45
CA HIS A 146 6.68 -39.07 0.54
C HIS A 146 6.64 -40.54 1.01
N GLN A 147 5.62 -40.90 1.78
CA GLN A 147 5.32 -42.31 2.05
C GLN A 147 4.43 -42.78 0.89
N GLY A 148 5.08 -43.38 -0.10
CA GLY A 148 4.40 -44.06 -1.20
C GLY A 148 3.57 -45.24 -0.67
N PRO A 149 2.46 -45.58 -1.33
CA PRO A 149 1.68 -46.76 -0.96
C PRO A 149 2.47 -48.01 -1.35
N ALA A 150 2.81 -48.85 -0.38
CA ALA A 150 3.19 -50.22 -0.63
C ALA A 150 1.92 -51.03 -0.88
N ALA A 151 1.77 -51.49 -2.10
CA ALA A 151 0.78 -52.47 -2.53
C ALA A 151 1.13 -53.87 -2.00
N ALA A 152 0.11 -54.61 -1.57
CA ALA A 152 -0.19 -56.02 -1.87
C ALA A 152 -1.18 -56.57 -0.84
#